data_AF-A0A8I0JB99-F1
#
_entry.id   AF-A0A8I0JB99-F1
#
_cell.length_a   1.000
_cell.length_b   1.000
_cell.length_c   1.000
_cell.angle_alpha   90.00
_cell.angle_beta   90.00
_cell.angle_gamma   90.00
#
_symmetry.space_group_name_H-M   'P 1'
#
loop_
_entity.id
_entity.type
_entity.pdbx_description
1 polymer ?
#
loop_
_entity_poly.entity_id
_entity_poly.type
_entity_poly.pdbx_seq_one_letter_code
_entity_poly.pdbx_strand_id
1 'polypeptide(L)'
;PDTPVFLLHLYDRALLNGAALRAVGYGKDTPNPPGGEITRDAAGNPTGLLLAKPNAGILYSTLAKGPKLPFDYQVNSTRHFMRELNRLGITSVIDAGGGFQNYPDDYAVIQKLSDDDQLTVRLAYNLFTQKP
;
A
#
# COMPACT_ATOMS: atom_id res chain seq x y z
N PRO A 1 6.79 -18.67 -10.74
CA PRO A 1 5.49 -18.01 -10.44
C PRO A 1 5.48 -16.58 -11.00
N ASP A 2 4.43 -16.23 -11.74
CA ASP A 2 4.31 -14.94 -12.44
C ASP A 2 3.49 -13.89 -11.67
N THR A 3 2.81 -14.31 -10.60
CA THR A 3 2.13 -13.41 -9.69
C THR A 3 3.14 -12.68 -8.79
N PRO A 4 3.18 -11.33 -8.80
CA PRO A 4 3.97 -10.55 -7.86
C PRO A 4 3.59 -10.86 -6.41
N VAL A 5 4.58 -11.12 -5.55
CA VAL A 5 4.39 -11.30 -4.11
C VAL A 5 5.28 -10.33 -3.36
N PHE A 6 4.69 -9.63 -2.39
CA PHE A 6 5.37 -8.73 -1.46
C PHE A 6 4.95 -9.11 -0.04
N LEU A 7 5.90 -9.58 0.77
CA LEU A 7 5.69 -9.93 2.17
C LEU A 7 6.33 -8.84 3.03
N LEU A 8 5.51 -8.02 3.68
CA LEU A 8 5.97 -6.98 4.59
C LEU A 8 6.16 -7.56 5.99
N HIS A 9 7.36 -7.45 6.54
CA HIS A 9 7.62 -7.74 7.94
C HIS A 9 7.77 -6.40 8.68
N LEU A 10 6.64 -5.91 9.18
CA LEU A 10 6.54 -4.64 9.91
C LEU A 10 7.26 -3.49 9.16
N TYR A 11 8.25 -2.87 9.80
CA TYR A 11 8.98 -1.70 9.28
C TYR A 11 10.48 -1.95 9.05
N ASP A 12 10.97 -3.18 9.26
CA ASP A 12 12.41 -3.46 9.13
C ASP A 12 12.77 -4.11 7.78
N ARG A 13 11.87 -4.90 7.19
CA ARG A 13 12.14 -5.57 5.92
C ARG A 13 10.89 -5.97 5.13
N ALA A 14 11.10 -6.22 3.84
CA ALA A 14 10.13 -6.91 2.99
C ALA A 14 10.82 -7.96 2.13
N LEU A 15 10.09 -9.01 1.76
CA LEU A 15 10.53 -10.03 0.82
C LEU A 15 9.68 -10.00 -0.45
N LEU A 16 10.35 -9.89 -1.58
CA LEU A 16 9.77 -9.91 -2.92
C LEU A 16 10.16 -11.18 -3.63
N ASN A 17 9.22 -11.73 -4.42
CA ASN A 17 9.57 -12.75 -5.40
C ASN A 17 10.09 -12.11 -6.71
N GLY A 18 10.58 -12.94 -7.64
CA GLY A 18 11.10 -12.46 -8.93
C GLY A 18 10.07 -11.70 -9.78
N ALA A 19 8.79 -12.05 -9.71
CA ALA A 19 7.72 -11.34 -10.42
C ALA A 19 7.51 -9.93 -9.85
N ALA A 20 7.56 -9.77 -8.53
CA ALA A 20 7.47 -8.47 -7.87
C ALA A 20 8.69 -7.59 -8.19
N LEU A 21 9.91 -8.15 -8.19
CA LEU A 21 11.11 -7.41 -8.59
C LEU A 21 10.99 -6.83 -10.02
N ARG A 22 10.47 -7.63 -10.97
CA ARG A 22 10.18 -7.17 -12.33
C ARG A 22 9.10 -6.09 -12.35
N ALA A 23 8.01 -6.26 -11.62
CA ALA A 23 6.90 -5.32 -11.57
C ALA A 23 7.31 -3.94 -11.02
N VAL A 24 8.19 -3.90 -10.02
CA VAL A 24 8.68 -2.64 -9.42
C VAL A 24 9.96 -2.09 -10.09
N GLY A 25 10.48 -2.78 -11.11
CA GLY A 25 11.64 -2.36 -11.90
C GLY A 25 12.99 -2.45 -11.17
N TYR A 26 13.13 -3.37 -10.21
CA TYR A 26 14.39 -3.58 -9.49
C TYR A 26 15.28 -4.60 -10.19
N GLY A 27 16.47 -4.14 -10.58
CA GLY A 27 17.48 -4.91 -11.29
C GLY A 27 18.88 -4.72 -10.71
N LYS A 28 19.88 -5.26 -11.42
CA LYS A 28 21.30 -5.21 -11.02
C LYS A 28 21.80 -3.77 -10.84
N ASP A 29 21.40 -2.87 -11.73
CA ASP A 29 21.88 -1.49 -11.77
C ASP A 29 21.00 -0.51 -10.97
N THR A 30 19.96 -1.00 -10.27
CA THR A 30 19.13 -0.16 -9.42
C THR A 30 19.91 0.30 -8.19
N PRO A 31 20.14 1.61 -7.98
CA PRO A 31 20.81 2.06 -6.78
C PRO A 31 19.95 1.82 -5.53
N ASN A 32 20.60 1.66 -4.38
CA ASN A 32 19.90 1.68 -3.10
C ASN A 32 19.28 3.06 -2.87
N PRO A 33 17.98 3.15 -2.50
CA PRO A 33 17.38 4.43 -2.15
C PRO A 33 17.95 4.95 -0.82
N PRO A 34 17.88 6.27 -0.55
CA PRO A 34 18.22 6.81 0.75
C PRO A 34 17.44 6.11 1.87
N GLY A 35 18.15 5.67 2.92
CA GLY A 35 17.51 5.03 4.07
C GLY A 35 17.07 3.57 3.84
N GLY A 36 17.52 2.92 2.78
CA GLY A 36 17.18 1.53 2.50
C GLY A 36 18.21 0.78 1.68
N GLU A 37 18.06 -0.54 1.63
CA GLU A 37 18.99 -1.45 0.98
C GLU A 37 18.20 -2.50 0.19
N ILE A 38 18.50 -2.63 -1.10
CA ILE A 38 18.09 -3.76 -1.94
C ILE A 38 19.21 -4.79 -1.80
N THR A 39 18.98 -5.91 -1.11
CA THR A 39 20.06 -6.88 -0.92
C THR A 39 20.35 -7.64 -2.21
N ARG A 40 21.62 -7.95 -2.43
CA ARG A 40 22.11 -8.54 -3.67
C ARG A 40 22.89 -9.83 -3.39
N ASP A 41 22.82 -10.76 -4.34
CA ASP A 41 23.68 -11.93 -4.34
C ASP A 41 25.12 -11.59 -4.77
N ALA A 42 26.00 -12.58 -4.79
CA ALA A 42 27.40 -12.42 -5.20
C ALA A 42 27.59 -11.96 -6.67
N ALA A 43 26.58 -12.17 -7.52
CA ALA A 43 26.59 -11.71 -8.91
C ALA A 43 25.97 -10.31 -9.07
N GLY A 44 25.49 -9.69 -7.99
CA GLY A 44 24.87 -8.38 -7.95
C GLY A 44 23.37 -8.37 -8.26
N ASN A 45 22.73 -9.54 -8.42
CA ASN A 45 21.30 -9.59 -8.68
C ASN A 45 20.50 -9.32 -7.39
N PRO A 46 19.39 -8.56 -7.45
CA PRO A 46 18.50 -8.41 -6.30
C PRO A 46 17.99 -9.76 -5.81
N THR A 47 18.13 -10.02 -4.51
CA THR A 47 17.64 -11.28 -3.89
C THR A 47 16.13 -11.27 -3.65
N GLY A 48 15.51 -10.08 -3.68
CA GLY A 48 14.13 -9.85 -3.26
C GLY A 48 13.99 -9.36 -1.82
N LEU A 49 15.04 -9.46 -1.00
CA LEU A 49 15.03 -8.88 0.34
C LEU A 49 15.27 -7.36 0.27
N LEU A 50 14.43 -6.58 0.93
CA LEU A 50 14.59 -5.15 1.14
C LEU A 50 14.79 -4.90 2.64
N LEU A 51 15.77 -4.08 2.99
CA LEU A 51 16.03 -3.69 4.39
C LEU A 51 15.83 -2.19 4.56
N ALA A 52 15.08 -1.81 5.59
CA ALA A 52 14.82 -0.43 5.98
C ALA A 52 15.84 0.02 7.03
N LYS A 53 16.64 1.07 6.72
CA LYS A 53 17.72 1.55 7.60
C LYS A 53 17.99 3.06 7.35
N PRO A 54 17.50 4.01 8.17
CA PRO A 54 16.85 3.84 9.48
C PRO A 54 15.31 3.85 9.45
N ASN A 55 14.68 4.00 8.27
CA ASN A 55 13.23 4.16 8.17
C ASN A 55 12.62 3.31 7.05
N ALA A 56 11.30 3.13 7.11
CA ALA A 56 10.55 2.27 6.20
C ALA A 56 10.34 2.85 4.78
N GLY A 57 11.05 3.93 4.40
CA GLY A 57 10.85 4.61 3.12
C GLY A 57 10.98 3.70 1.91
N ILE A 58 11.96 2.79 1.90
CA ILE A 58 12.11 1.79 0.82
C ILE A 58 10.90 0.84 0.74
N LEU A 59 10.29 0.48 1.88
CA LEU A 59 9.18 -0.47 1.92
C LEU A 59 7.92 0.16 1.32
N TYR A 60 7.58 1.38 1.75
CA TYR A 60 6.42 2.10 1.23
C TYR A 60 6.58 2.51 -0.23
N SER A 61 7.75 3.04 -0.60
CA SER A 61 7.99 3.45 -1.99
C SER A 61 8.03 2.25 -2.94
N THR A 62 8.48 1.08 -2.49
CA THR A 62 8.38 -0.15 -3.29
C THR A 62 6.94 -0.61 -3.43
N LEU A 63 6.18 -0.66 -2.33
CA LEU A 63 4.78 -1.08 -2.35
C LEU A 63 3.95 -0.17 -3.28
N ALA A 64 4.20 1.14 -3.27
CA ALA A 64 3.54 2.12 -4.12
C ALA A 64 3.85 1.96 -5.62
N LYS A 65 4.96 1.31 -5.99
CA LYS A 65 5.27 0.94 -7.39
C LYS A 65 4.54 -0.31 -7.85
N GLY A 66 3.95 -1.06 -6.92
CA GLY A 66 3.14 -2.24 -7.24
C GLY A 66 1.88 -1.86 -8.02
N PRO A 67 1.25 -2.83 -8.70
CA PRO A 67 -0.02 -2.60 -9.39
C PRO A 67 -1.10 -2.21 -8.37
N LYS A 68 -1.86 -1.16 -8.70
CA LYS A 68 -3.08 -0.81 -7.95
C LYS A 68 -4.21 -1.77 -8.35
N LEU A 69 -5.09 -2.09 -7.41
CA LEU A 69 -6.31 -2.84 -7.71
C LEU A 69 -7.20 -2.04 -8.67
N PRO A 70 -7.89 -2.69 -9.63
CA PRO A 70 -8.95 -2.04 -10.40
C PRO A 70 -9.99 -1.39 -9.48
N PHE A 71 -10.58 -0.27 -9.91
CA PHE A 71 -11.47 0.53 -9.07
C PHE A 71 -12.62 -0.30 -8.44
N ASP A 72 -13.31 -1.12 -9.24
CA ASP A 72 -14.40 -1.98 -8.75
C ASP A 72 -13.95 -2.99 -7.68
N TYR A 73 -12.69 -3.42 -7.75
CA TYR A 73 -12.12 -4.36 -6.77
C TYR A 73 -11.80 -3.62 -5.47
N GLN A 74 -11.40 -2.34 -5.55
CA GLN A 74 -11.25 -1.49 -4.37
C GLN A 74 -12.62 -1.27 -3.69
N VAL A 75 -13.67 -0.97 -4.46
CA VAL A 75 -15.05 -0.84 -3.94
C VAL A 75 -15.48 -2.13 -3.22
N ASN A 76 -15.30 -3.30 -3.85
CA ASN A 76 -15.63 -4.57 -3.21
C ASN A 76 -14.81 -4.84 -1.95
N SER A 77 -13.50 -4.54 -1.98
CA SER A 77 -12.63 -4.67 -0.81
C SER A 77 -13.10 -3.80 0.37
N THR A 78 -13.49 -2.55 0.12
CA THR A 78 -14.01 -1.65 1.16
C THR A 78 -15.33 -2.14 1.74
N ARG A 79 -16.22 -2.72 0.92
CA ARG A 79 -17.46 -3.38 1.42
C ARG A 79 -17.15 -4.56 2.35
N HIS A 80 -16.16 -5.38 2.01
CA HIS A 80 -15.73 -6.46 2.89
C HIS A 80 -15.14 -5.95 4.21
N PHE A 81 -14.36 -4.88 4.15
CA PHE A 81 -13.82 -4.23 5.34
C PHE A 81 -14.94 -3.70 6.26
N MET A 82 -15.90 -2.96 5.72
CA MET A 82 -17.03 -2.46 6.52
C MET A 82 -17.88 -3.60 7.10
N ARG A 83 -18.08 -4.69 6.34
CA ARG A 83 -18.78 -5.88 6.85
C ARG A 83 -18.07 -6.47 8.07
N GLU A 84 -16.74 -6.54 8.06
CA GLU A 84 -15.98 -7.04 9.20
C GLU A 84 -16.06 -6.10 10.41
N LEU A 85 -16.03 -4.79 10.18
CA LEU A 85 -16.29 -3.80 11.24
C LEU A 85 -17.67 -3.99 11.85
N ASN A 86 -18.71 -4.11 11.03
CA ASN A 86 -20.08 -4.34 11.50
C ASN A 86 -20.21 -5.66 12.26
N ARG A 87 -19.49 -6.73 11.85
CA ARG A 87 -19.46 -8.02 12.56
C ARG A 87 -18.96 -7.86 14.00
N LEU A 88 -18.11 -6.86 14.26
CA LEU A 88 -17.61 -6.50 15.57
C LEU A 88 -18.46 -5.44 16.29
N GLY A 89 -19.61 -5.04 15.72
CA GLY A 89 -20.49 -4.01 16.29
C GLY A 89 -20.03 -2.57 16.03
N ILE A 90 -18.99 -2.36 15.20
CA ILE A 90 -18.48 -1.03 14.88
C ILE A 90 -19.38 -0.38 13.82
N THR A 91 -19.87 0.82 14.13
CA THR A 91 -20.79 1.59 13.25
C THR A 91 -20.30 3.01 12.93
N SER A 92 -19.20 3.46 13.55
CA SER A 92 -18.48 4.69 13.22
C SER A 92 -16.99 4.42 13.22
N VAL A 93 -16.25 5.04 12.28
CA VAL A 93 -14.79 5.03 12.25
C VAL A 93 -14.25 6.40 11.86
N ILE A 94 -13.00 6.66 12.24
CA ILE A 94 -12.24 7.84 11.85
C ILE A 94 -11.05 7.36 11.04
N ASP A 95 -10.94 7.78 9.77
CA ASP A 95 -9.69 7.67 9.03
C ASP A 95 -8.70 8.66 9.64
N ALA A 96 -7.60 8.13 10.18
CA ALA A 96 -6.55 8.92 10.81
C ALA A 96 -5.78 9.80 9.82
N GLY A 97 -6.02 9.67 8.51
CA GLY A 97 -5.35 10.41 7.47
C GLY A 97 -3.96 9.84 7.25
N GLY A 98 -3.86 8.69 6.58
CA GLY A 98 -2.56 8.11 6.24
C GLY A 98 -1.69 9.10 5.47
N GLY A 99 -0.38 9.12 5.74
CA GLY A 99 0.56 9.89 4.93
C GLY A 99 0.38 9.55 3.45
N PHE A 100 0.37 10.58 2.59
CA PHE A 100 0.13 10.49 1.14
C PHE A 100 -1.31 10.22 0.68
N GLN A 101 -2.33 10.25 1.56
CA GLN A 101 -3.73 10.31 1.11
C GLN A 101 -4.09 11.71 0.62
N ASN A 102 -4.49 11.80 -0.65
CA ASN A 102 -4.86 13.04 -1.33
C ASN A 102 -6.36 13.08 -1.58
N TYR A 103 -6.98 14.20 -1.27
CA TYR A 103 -8.36 14.48 -1.63
C TYR A 103 -8.40 15.29 -2.94
N PRO A 104 -9.27 14.94 -3.90
CA PRO A 104 -10.33 13.92 -3.81
C PRO A 104 -9.90 12.50 -4.22
N ASP A 105 -8.77 12.34 -4.90
CA ASP A 105 -8.45 11.12 -5.65
C ASP A 105 -8.41 9.84 -4.80
N ASP A 106 -7.79 9.89 -3.61
CA ASP A 106 -7.67 8.72 -2.71
C ASP A 106 -8.96 8.45 -1.90
N TYR A 107 -9.97 9.32 -2.03
CA TYR A 107 -11.29 9.19 -1.38
C TYR A 107 -12.41 8.81 -2.36
N ALA A 108 -12.10 8.64 -3.65
CA ALA A 108 -13.10 8.33 -4.68
C ALA A 108 -13.91 7.05 -4.42
N VAL A 109 -13.30 6.02 -3.82
CA VAL A 109 -13.99 4.76 -3.46
C VAL A 109 -15.03 4.99 -2.36
N ILE A 110 -14.68 5.80 -1.35
CA ILE A 110 -15.60 6.18 -0.27
C ILE A 110 -16.73 7.02 -0.85
N GLN A 111 -16.42 8.00 -1.71
CA GLN A 111 -17.44 8.83 -2.35
C GLN A 111 -18.42 7.98 -3.17
N LYS A 112 -17.92 7.04 -3.98
CA LYS A 112 -18.76 6.13 -4.77
C LYS A 112 -19.71 5.31 -3.89
N LEU A 113 -19.22 4.76 -2.79
CA LEU A 113 -20.03 3.99 -1.85
C LEU A 113 -21.07 4.87 -1.15
N SER A 114 -20.76 6.13 -0.88
CA SER A 114 -21.71 7.09 -0.33
C SER A 114 -22.81 7.42 -1.33
N ASP A 115 -22.45 7.72 -2.57
CA ASP A 115 -23.38 8.08 -3.64
C ASP A 115 -24.35 6.94 -3.96
N ASP A 116 -23.89 5.69 -3.82
CA ASP A 116 -24.67 4.47 -4.02
C ASP A 116 -25.47 4.01 -2.78
N ASP A 117 -25.41 4.74 -1.66
CA ASP A 117 -26.01 4.35 -0.37
C ASP A 117 -25.52 2.97 0.15
N GLN A 118 -24.23 2.70 -0.03
CA GLN A 118 -23.57 1.43 0.34
C GLN A 118 -22.63 1.53 1.55
N LEU A 119 -22.51 2.70 2.17
CA LEU A 119 -21.74 2.85 3.40
C LEU A 119 -22.53 2.27 4.58
N THR A 120 -21.94 1.29 5.28
CA THR A 120 -22.54 0.66 6.47
C THR A 120 -21.89 1.12 7.78
N VAL A 121 -20.93 2.05 7.68
CA VAL A 121 -20.30 2.75 8.81
C VAL A 121 -20.28 4.25 8.52
N ARG A 122 -20.41 5.07 9.57
CA ARG A 122 -20.19 6.51 9.47
C ARG A 122 -18.69 6.78 9.47
N LEU A 123 -18.20 7.41 8.41
CA LEU A 123 -16.78 7.72 8.24
C LEU A 123 -16.54 9.22 8.42
N ALA A 124 -15.73 9.58 9.41
CA ALA A 124 -15.04 10.86 9.44
C ALA A 124 -13.60 10.65 8.95
N TYR A 125 -13.00 11.62 8.28
CA TYR A 125 -11.63 11.51 7.79
C TYR A 125 -10.83 12.78 8.06
N ASN A 126 -9.53 12.59 8.28
CA ASN A 126 -8.59 13.69 8.45
C ASN A 126 -7.76 13.84 7.18
N LEU A 127 -7.64 15.08 6.69
CA LEU A 127 -6.78 15.39 5.54
C LEU A 127 -5.50 16.06 6.04
N PHE A 128 -4.35 15.51 5.64
CA PHE A 128 -3.09 16.24 5.73
C PHE A 128 -3.11 17.45 4.78
N THR A 129 -2.24 18.44 5.03
CA THR A 129 -2.11 19.62 4.18
C THR A 129 -1.88 19.21 2.73
N GLN A 130 -2.86 19.52 1.86
CA GLN A 130 -2.90 19.04 0.46
C GLN A 130 -2.03 19.88 -0.48
N LYS A 131 -1.65 21.09 -0.05
CA LYS A 131 -0.78 22.02 -0.77
C LYS A 131 0.24 22.59 0.24
N PRO A 132 1.48 22.87 -0.18
CA PRO A 132 2.49 23.50 0.68
C PRO A 132 2.02 24.81 1.30
#